data_AF-A0A975I5N1-F1
#
_entry.id   AF-A0A975I5N1-F1
#
_cell.length_a   1.000
_cell.length_b   1.000
_cell.length_c   1.000
_cell.angle_alpha   90.00
_cell.angle_beta   90.00
_cell.angle_gamma   90.00
#
_symmetry.space_group_name_H-M   'P 1'
#
loop_
_entity.id
_entity.type
_entity.pdbx_description
1 polymer ?
#
loop_
_entity_poly.entity_id
_entity_poly.type
_entity_poly.pdbx_seq_one_letter_code
_entity_poly.pdbx_strand_id
1 'polypeptide(L)' 'MIVQATIPDYLMRQAAEVAERENTTVDSIISIALSSQVTAWQVRDTVEQRAKRGAASDLESILAEVPDVPPVPGDEK' A
#
# COMPACT_ATOMS: atom_id res chain seq x y z
N MET A 1 6.44 -1.01 -26.30
CA MET A 1 6.93 -2.23 -25.61
C MET A 1 5.79 -3.24 -25.61
N ILE A 2 6.04 -4.50 -25.92
CA ILE A 2 4.99 -5.55 -25.96
C ILE A 2 5.21 -6.46 -24.75
N VAL A 3 4.13 -6.75 -24.02
CA VAL A 3 4.13 -7.68 -22.88
C VAL A 3 3.29 -8.89 -23.27
N GLN A 4 3.82 -10.09 -23.09
CA GLN A 4 3.07 -11.34 -23.21
C GLN A 4 2.92 -11.98 -21.84
N ALA A 5 1.68 -12.25 -21.44
CA ALA A 5 1.34 -12.93 -20.20
C ALA A 5 0.13 -13.84 -20.43
N THR A 6 0.12 -15.00 -19.77
CA THR A 6 -1.05 -15.88 -19.75
C THR A 6 -2.00 -15.40 -18.66
N ILE A 7 -3.22 -15.01 -19.06
CA ILE A 7 -4.25 -14.50 -18.16
C ILE A 7 -5.41 -15.50 -18.15
N PRO A 8 -5.96 -15.86 -16.98
CA PRO A 8 -7.16 -16.68 -16.88
C PRO A 8 -8.35 -16.10 -17.67
N ASP A 9 -9.11 -16.97 -18.35
CA ASP A 9 -10.24 -16.57 -19.21
C ASP A 9 -11.27 -15.68 -18.51
N TYR A 10 -11.56 -15.93 -17.23
CA TYR A 10 -12.53 -15.15 -16.49
C TYR A 10 -12.08 -13.68 -16.30
N LEU A 11 -10.77 -13.45 -16.09
CA LEU A 11 -10.22 -12.09 -16.00
C LEU A 11 -10.23 -11.40 -17.35
N MET A 12 -9.95 -12.15 -18.42
CA MET A 12 -10.01 -11.61 -19.78
C MET A 12 -11.44 -11.15 -20.14
N ARG A 13 -12.46 -11.93 -19.76
CA ARG A 13 -13.87 -11.56 -19.92
C ARG A 13 -14.20 -10.28 -19.14
N GLN A 14 -13.78 -10.21 -17.89
CA GLN A 14 -14.00 -9.02 -17.05
C GLN A 14 -13.33 -7.77 -17.63
N ALA A 15 -12.09 -7.89 -18.13
CA ALA A 15 -11.39 -6.79 -18.77
C ALA A 15 -12.09 -6.33 -20.06
N ALA A 16 -12.66 -7.25 -20.84
CA ALA A 16 -13.44 -6.95 -22.02
C ALA A 16 -14.75 -6.20 -21.70
N GLU A 17 -15.50 -6.63 -20.68
CA GLU A 17 -16.72 -5.97 -20.23
C GLU A 17 -16.44 -4.52 -19.76
N VAL A 18 -15.34 -4.31 -19.03
CA VAL A 18 -14.92 -2.98 -18.60
C VAL A 18 -14.49 -2.12 -19.79
N ALA A 19 -13.74 -2.70 -20.74
CA ALA A 19 -13.30 -1.98 -21.92
C ALA A 19 -14.49 -1.50 -22.78
N GLU A 20 -15.51 -2.35 -22.95
CA GLU A 20 -16.75 -1.99 -23.66
C GLU A 20 -17.49 -0.85 -22.94
N ARG A 21 -17.66 -0.96 -21.62
CA ARG A 21 -18.34 0.06 -20.80
C ARG A 21 -17.64 1.41 -20.87
N GLU A 22 -16.32 1.43 -20.82
CA GLU A 22 -15.50 2.64 -20.81
C GLU A 22 -15.12 3.11 -22.23
N ASN A 23 -15.67 2.47 -23.27
CA ASN A 23 -15.42 2.77 -24.68
C ASN A 23 -13.92 2.84 -25.02
N THR A 24 -13.16 1.86 -24.52
CA THR A 24 -11.71 1.75 -24.67
C THR A 24 -11.30 0.34 -25.09
N THR A 25 -10.00 0.07 -25.18
CA THR A 25 -9.48 -1.26 -25.54
C THR A 25 -9.09 -2.06 -24.30
N VAL A 26 -9.10 -3.39 -24.41
CA VAL A 26 -8.63 -4.26 -23.33
C VAL A 26 -7.16 -3.98 -22.97
N ASP A 27 -6.32 -3.69 -23.97
CA ASP A 27 -4.93 -3.30 -23.75
C ASP A 27 -4.79 -2.05 -22.88
N SER A 28 -5.68 -1.07 -23.08
CA SER A 28 -5.74 0.14 -22.26
C SER A 28 -6.10 -0.19 -20.81
N ILE A 29 -7.14 -1.01 -20.61
CA ILE A 29 -7.54 -1.48 -19.27
C ILE A 29 -6.41 -2.21 -18.57
N ILE A 30 -5.72 -3.14 -19.26
CA ILE A 30 -4.59 -3.89 -18.71
C ILE A 30 -3.43 -2.94 -18.36
N SER A 31 -3.14 -1.96 -19.21
CA SER A 31 -2.08 -0.98 -18.97
C SER A 31 -2.37 -0.11 -17.73
N ILE A 32 -3.62 0.32 -17.56
CA ILE A 32 -4.06 1.09 -16.39
C ILE A 32 -3.96 0.24 -15.12
N ALA A 33 -4.45 -0.99 -15.16
CA ALA A 33 -4.40 -1.91 -14.02
C ALA A 33 -2.96 -2.27 -13.62
N LEU A 34 -2.07 -2.43 -14.59
CA LEU A 34 -0.64 -2.65 -14.34
C LEU A 34 -0.01 -1.44 -13.66
N SER A 35 -0.28 -0.23 -14.18
CA SER A 35 0.23 1.02 -13.61
C SER A 35 -0.25 1.23 -12.17
N SER A 36 -1.54 1.00 -11.90
CA SER A 36 -2.11 1.15 -10.57
C SER A 36 -1.51 0.16 -9.57
N GLN A 37 -1.31 -1.10 -9.99
CA GLN A 37 -0.70 -2.12 -9.15
C GLN A 37 0.78 -1.82 -8.82
N VAL A 38 1.56 -1.40 -9.82
CA VAL A 38 2.97 -1.00 -9.61
C VAL A 38 3.06 0.20 -8.67
N THR A 39 2.19 1.20 -8.85
CA THR A 39 2.14 2.37 -7.97
C THR A 39 1.75 1.96 -6.55
N ALA A 40 0.77 1.07 -6.38
CA ALA A 40 0.38 0.58 -5.08
C ALA A 40 1.53 -0.15 -4.36
N TRP A 41 2.40 -0.86 -5.08
CA TRP A 41 3.60 -1.47 -4.50
C TRP A 41 4.67 -0.45 -4.12
N GLN A 42 4.84 0.61 -4.91
CA GLN A 42 5.78 1.69 -4.58
C GLN A 42 5.32 2.50 -3.37
N VAL A 43 4.01 2.73 -3.25
CA VAL A 43 3.39 3.45 -2.13
C VAL A 43 3.25 2.58 -0.88
N ARG A 44 3.43 1.25 -0.98
CA ARG A 44 3.65 0.40 0.19
C ARG A 44 5.01 0.73 0.78
N ASP A 45 4.99 1.82 1.53
CA ASP A 45 6.01 2.35 2.39
C ASP A 45 6.34 1.27 3.41
N THR A 46 7.30 0.42 3.03
CA THR A 46 7.64 -0.79 3.78
C THR A 46 8.02 -0.40 5.21
N VAL A 47 7.80 -1.29 6.17
CA VAL A 47 8.25 -1.05 7.55
C VAL A 47 9.73 -0.68 7.59
N GLU A 48 10.54 -1.27 6.69
CA GLU A 48 11.95 -0.94 6.52
C GLU A 48 12.20 0.49 5.99
N GLN A 49 11.46 0.95 4.97
CA GLN A 49 11.57 2.33 4.46
C GLN A 49 11.08 3.35 5.50
N ARG A 50 10.04 3.02 6.26
CA ARG A 50 9.56 3.85 7.38
C ARG A 50 10.60 3.93 8.49
N ALA A 51 11.21 2.80 8.85
CA ALA A 51 12.24 2.73 9.86
C ALA A 51 13.47 3.58 9.50
N LYS A 52 13.85 3.67 8.22
CA LYS A 52 14.95 4.55 7.76
C LYS A 52 14.71 6.04 8.02
N ARG A 53 13.45 6.45 8.17
CA ARG A 53 13.08 7.86 8.45
C ARG A 53 12.90 8.13 9.95
N GLY A 54 12.85 7.10 10.79
CA GLY A 54 12.74 7.25 12.23
C GLY A 54 14.12 7.36 12.87
N ALA A 55 14.26 8.25 13.86
CA ALA A 55 15.42 8.28 14.74
C ALA A 55 15.05 7.79 16.14
N ALA A 56 15.92 7.00 16.75
CA ALA A 56 15.71 6.53 18.13
C ALA A 56 15.64 7.70 19.13
N SER A 57 16.34 8.80 18.85
CA SER A 57 16.30 10.02 19.65
C SER A 57 14.92 10.67 19.69
N ASP A 58 14.14 10.56 18.62
CA ASP A 58 12.79 11.14 18.57
C ASP A 58 11.86 10.37 19.50
N LEU A 59 12.01 9.03 19.52
CA LEU A 59 11.28 8.17 20.45
C LEU A 59 11.62 8.51 21.91
N GLU A 60 12.91 8.62 22.23
CA GLU A 60 13.35 8.99 23.58
C GLU A 60 12.82 10.37 24.01
N SER A 61 12.83 11.34 23.09
CA SER A 61 12.32 12.69 23.34
C SER A 61 10.83 12.69 23.63
N ILE A 62 10.04 11.93 22.85
CA ILE A 62 8.59 11.78 23.08
C ILE A 62 8.31 11.09 24.42
N LEU A 63 9.06 10.02 24.74
CA LEU A 63 8.89 9.31 26.00
C LEU A 63 9.24 10.18 27.21
N ALA A 64 10.19 11.11 27.06
CA ALA A 64 10.55 12.05 28.11
C ALA A 64 9.45 13.10 28.40
N GLU A 65 8.50 13.30 27.49
CA GLU A 65 7.34 14.17 27.74
C GLU A 65 6.30 13.51 28.67
N VAL A 66 6.37 12.19 28.85
CA VAL A 66 5.47 11.47 29.75
C VAL A 66 5.85 11.77 31.20
N PRO A 67 4.94 12.35 32.01
CA PRO A 67 5.21 12.60 33.42
C PRO A 67 5.48 11.29 34.17
N ASP A 68 6.53 11.28 34.99
CA ASP A 68 6.80 10.17 35.91
C ASP A 68 5.85 10.25 37.10
N VAL A 69 4.65 9.68 36.92
CA VAL A 69 3.58 9.63 37.92
C VAL A 69 3.25 8.19 38.28
N PRO A 70 2.87 7.93 39.54
CA PRO A 70 2.47 6.59 39.95
C PRO A 70 1.26 6.10 39.13
N PRO A 71 1.15 4.77 38.88
CA PRO A 71 -0.01 4.18 38.21
C PRO A 71 -1.31 4.56 38.91
N VAL A 72 -2.39 4.70 38.12
CA VAL A 72 -3.72 4.90 38.68
C VAL A 72 -4.20 3.60 39.35
N PRO A 73 -5.00 3.68 40.43
CA PRO A 73 -5.53 2.48 41.09
C PRO A 73 -6.30 1.60 40.09
N GLY A 74 -5.85 0.36 39.90
CA GLY A 74 -6.37 -0.58 38.90
C GLY A 74 -5.43 -0.87 37.72
N ASP A 75 -4.41 -0.04 37.49
CA ASP A 75 -3.31 -0.31 36.55
C ASP A 75 -2.16 -1.10 37.22
N GLU A 76 -2.35 -1.43 38.49
CA GLU A 76 -1.45 -2.23 39.31
C GLU A 76 -1.57 -3.72 38.91
N LYS A 77 -0.84 -4.11 37.85
CA LYS A 77 -0.56 -5.50 37.40
C LYS A 77 -1.66 -6.56 37.53
#